data_AF-R7P7M1-F1
#
_entry.id   AF-R7P7M1-F1
#
_cell.length_a   1.000
_cell.length_b   1.000
_cell.length_c   1.000
_cell.angle_alpha   90.00
_cell.angle_beta   90.00
_cell.angle_gamma   90.00
#
_symmetry.space_group_name_H-M   'P 1'
#
loop_
_entity.id
_entity.type
_entity.pdbx_description
1 polymer ?
#
loop_
_entity_poly.entity_id
_entity_poly.type
_entity_poly.pdbx_seq_one_letter_code
_entity_poly.pdbx_strand_id
1 'polypeptide(L)'
;MKEKKKNNLLVLFKVLRKRVKLSTLLMLIVTFSSSTFAWFIYATKVDSGITAHVKAWNVLFEVGDDEIEENMHFDVSDLYPGMMTYTDSVSVKNKGETHAELSYEIVSYTIFGVKYEVGNSGILTSNDLKQSLLNDYPFKTAITLSSNIISPNSTESFSLVVSWPYDSGDDEKDTLWGTKAYDYHELHPDLPSISIELKVVATQKNN
;
A
#
# COMPACT_ATOMS: atom_id res chain seq x y z
N MET A 1 31.16 14.53 38.78
CA MET A 1 30.03 15.35 38.25
C MET A 1 28.62 14.87 38.65
N LYS A 2 28.42 13.60 39.10
CA LYS A 2 27.10 13.07 39.51
C LYS A 2 26.54 13.61 40.84
N GLU A 3 27.39 13.93 41.82
CA GLU A 3 26.94 14.40 43.15
C GLU A 3 26.24 15.76 43.13
N LYS A 4 26.77 16.73 42.36
CA LYS A 4 26.25 18.10 42.32
C LYS A 4 24.80 18.16 41.80
N LYS A 5 24.44 17.27 40.86
CA LYS A 5 23.09 17.19 40.27
C LYS A 5 22.07 16.62 41.25
N LYS A 6 22.47 15.65 42.08
CA LYS A 6 21.63 15.02 43.11
C LYS A 6 21.24 16.01 44.22
N ASN A 7 22.18 16.89 44.61
CA ASN A 7 21.93 17.93 45.62
C ASN A 7 20.96 19.00 45.13
N ASN A 8 21.05 19.44 43.87
CA ASN A 8 20.10 20.43 43.32
C ASN A 8 18.67 19.90 43.23
N LEU A 9 18.49 18.61 42.94
CA LEU A 9 17.18 17.98 42.83
C LEU A 9 16.51 17.83 44.21
N LEU A 10 17.29 17.50 45.24
CA LEU A 10 16.82 17.43 46.63
C LEU A 10 16.43 18.80 47.20
N VAL A 11 17.15 19.87 46.83
CA VAL A 11 16.84 21.25 47.22
C VAL A 11 15.53 21.71 46.57
N LEU A 12 15.35 21.45 45.28
CA LEU A 12 14.09 21.71 44.56
C LEU A 12 12.90 20.99 45.22
N PHE A 13 13.07 19.70 45.55
CA PHE A 13 12.02 18.90 46.21
C PHE A 13 11.64 19.47 47.58
N LYS A 14 12.62 19.95 48.37
CA LYS A 14 12.38 20.62 49.67
C LYS A 14 11.59 21.92 49.50
N VAL A 15 11.89 22.71 48.47
CA VAL A 15 11.21 23.99 48.20
C VAL A 15 9.77 23.76 47.71
N LEU A 16 9.57 22.80 46.80
CA LEU A 16 8.26 22.40 46.28
C LEU A 16 7.34 21.89 47.39
N ARG A 17 7.84 21.02 48.27
CA ARG A 17 7.07 20.47 49.41
C ARG A 17 6.65 21.54 50.42
N LYS A 18 7.41 22.64 50.54
CA LYS A 18 7.14 23.73 51.50
C LYS A 18 6.12 24.76 50.97
N ARG A 19 5.96 24.86 49.65
CA ARG A 19 5.15 25.90 48.99
C ARG A 19 3.84 25.38 48.38
N VAL A 20 3.72 24.07 48.13
CA VAL A 20 2.59 23.49 47.38
C VAL A 20 1.98 22.33 48.15
N LYS A 21 0.63 22.26 48.21
CA LYS A 21 -0.07 21.12 48.82
C LYS A 21 0.11 19.88 47.93
N LEU A 22 0.42 18.74 48.55
CA LEU A 22 0.67 17.46 47.84
C LEU A 22 -0.50 17.06 46.93
N SER A 23 -1.73 17.33 47.35
CA SER A 23 -2.95 17.07 46.55
C SER A 23 -3.00 17.89 45.26
N THR A 24 -2.58 19.17 45.29
CA THR A 24 -2.54 20.03 44.10
C THR A 24 -1.41 19.61 43.14
N LEU A 25 -0.28 19.15 43.69
CA LEU A 25 0.81 18.61 42.89
C LEU A 25 0.40 17.31 42.18
N LEU A 26 -0.35 16.44 42.86
CA LEU A 26 -0.86 15.21 42.30
C LEU A 26 -1.89 15.46 41.19
N MET A 27 -2.80 16.42 41.39
CA MET A 27 -3.71 16.90 40.34
C MET A 27 -2.93 17.40 39.10
N LEU A 28 -1.89 18.22 39.31
CA LEU A 28 -1.07 18.76 38.22
C LEU A 28 -0.37 17.65 37.41
N ILE A 29 0.18 16.64 38.08
CA ILE A 29 0.83 15.50 37.42
C ILE A 29 -0.19 14.73 36.57
N VAL A 30 -1.38 14.46 37.09
CA VAL A 30 -2.43 13.75 36.36
C VAL A 30 -2.87 14.54 35.11
N THR A 31 -3.07 15.85 35.22
CA THR A 31 -3.44 16.69 34.07
C THR A 31 -2.33 16.73 33.02
N PHE A 32 -1.07 16.86 33.45
CA PHE A 32 0.08 16.86 32.55
C PHE A 32 0.28 15.50 31.84
N SER A 33 0.06 14.40 32.56
CA SER A 33 0.07 13.05 31.99
C SER A 33 -1.05 12.88 30.97
N SER A 34 -2.27 13.35 31.23
CA SER A 34 -3.38 13.27 30.29
C SER A 34 -3.10 14.05 28.99
N SER A 35 -2.57 15.28 29.09
CA SER A 35 -2.17 16.06 27.91
C SER A 35 -1.04 15.42 27.12
N THR A 36 -0.06 14.81 27.81
CA THR A 36 1.03 14.07 27.15
C THR A 36 0.53 12.79 26.49
N PHE A 37 -0.46 12.12 27.11
CA PHE A 37 -1.07 10.92 26.55
C PHE A 37 -1.87 11.24 25.28
N ALA A 38 -2.60 12.36 25.25
CA ALA A 38 -3.30 12.80 24.05
C ALA A 38 -2.33 13.12 22.89
N TRP A 39 -1.21 13.81 23.18
CA TRP A 39 -0.16 14.03 22.20
C TRP A 39 0.54 12.72 21.78
N PHE A 40 0.76 11.79 22.71
CA PHE A 40 1.32 10.48 22.42
C PHE A 40 0.42 9.69 21.48
N ILE A 41 -0.89 9.64 21.74
CA ILE A 41 -1.87 8.99 20.85
C ILE A 41 -1.89 9.66 19.47
N TYR A 42 -1.83 11.00 19.41
CA TYR A 42 -1.76 11.72 18.14
C TYR A 42 -0.45 11.47 17.37
N ALA A 43 0.69 11.44 18.06
CA ALA A 43 1.99 11.17 17.46
C ALA A 43 2.18 9.70 17.06
N THR A 44 1.50 8.76 17.73
CA THR A 44 1.43 7.35 17.32
C THR A 44 0.31 7.08 16.32
N LYS A 45 -0.60 8.05 16.09
CA LYS A 45 -1.51 7.99 14.97
C LYS A 45 -0.61 8.14 13.75
N VAL A 46 -0.38 7.01 13.10
CA VAL A 46 0.55 6.88 11.98
C VAL A 46 0.22 7.98 10.99
N ASP A 47 1.13 8.93 10.86
CA ASP A 47 1.23 9.76 9.68
C ASP A 47 1.54 8.77 8.55
N SER A 48 0.57 8.52 7.68
CA SER A 48 0.69 7.64 6.52
C SER A 48 1.64 8.23 5.46
N GLY A 49 2.74 8.84 5.88
CA GLY A 49 3.93 9.11 5.08
C GLY A 49 4.68 7.80 4.84
N ILE A 50 4.05 6.90 4.08
CA ILE A 50 4.67 5.68 3.57
C ILE A 50 5.70 6.11 2.52
N THR A 51 6.92 6.42 2.97
CA THR A 51 8.13 6.25 2.15
C THR A 51 8.85 5.03 2.67
N ALA A 52 8.19 3.89 2.58
CA ALA A 52 8.78 2.59 2.79
C ALA A 52 9.03 1.99 1.41
N HIS A 53 10.27 2.11 0.92
CA HIS A 53 10.77 1.20 -0.12
C HIS A 53 10.89 -0.20 0.51
N VAL A 54 9.76 -0.86 0.73
CA VAL A 54 9.66 -2.25 1.13
C VAL A 54 9.11 -2.96 -0.09
N LYS A 55 9.91 -3.87 -0.67
CA LYS A 55 9.43 -4.81 -1.69
C LYS A 55 8.15 -5.46 -1.16
N ALA A 56 7.03 -5.05 -1.73
CA ALA A 56 5.67 -5.39 -1.34
C ALA A 56 5.38 -6.87 -1.65
N TRP A 57 5.83 -7.79 -0.80
CA TRP A 57 5.51 -9.20 -0.98
C TRP A 57 4.87 -9.72 0.30
N ASN A 58 3.55 -9.88 0.22
CA ASN A 58 2.60 -10.33 1.24
C ASN A 58 2.06 -9.25 2.20
N VAL A 59 1.29 -8.30 1.66
CA VAL A 59 0.48 -7.38 2.48
C VAL A 59 -0.80 -8.11 2.91
N LEU A 60 -0.98 -8.31 4.22
CA LEU A 60 -2.25 -8.79 4.77
C LEU A 60 -3.18 -7.58 4.95
N PHE A 61 -4.17 -7.45 4.07
CA PHE A 61 -5.19 -6.40 4.21
C PHE A 61 -6.20 -6.82 5.26
N GLU A 62 -6.36 -6.03 6.33
CA GLU A 62 -7.26 -6.32 7.44
C GLU A 62 -8.47 -5.39 7.41
N VAL A 63 -9.61 -5.90 6.97
CA VAL A 63 -10.86 -5.14 6.95
C VAL A 63 -11.50 -5.18 8.33
N GLY A 64 -11.54 -4.03 9.01
CA GLY A 64 -12.26 -3.80 10.28
C GLY A 64 -13.61 -3.10 10.03
N ASP A 65 -14.20 -2.48 11.04
CA ASP A 65 -15.58 -1.91 11.00
C ASP A 65 -15.75 -0.68 10.10
N ASP A 66 -14.65 -0.06 9.67
CA ASP A 66 -14.63 1.11 8.81
C ASP A 66 -14.35 0.73 7.34
N GLU A 67 -14.76 1.59 6.40
CA GLU A 67 -14.34 1.50 5.00
C GLU A 67 -12.82 1.70 4.90
N ILE A 68 -12.13 0.75 4.28
CA ILE A 68 -10.68 0.79 4.11
C ILE A 68 -10.38 0.95 2.64
N GLU A 69 -9.68 2.04 2.31
CA GLU A 69 -9.09 2.29 1.01
C GLU A 69 -7.57 2.16 1.13
N GLU A 70 -6.99 1.28 0.34
CA GLU A 70 -5.54 1.05 0.34
C GLU A 70 -4.98 1.03 -1.09
N ASN A 71 -3.76 1.55 -1.23
CA ASN A 71 -3.05 1.52 -2.51
C ASN A 71 -2.16 0.27 -2.56
N MET A 72 -2.34 -0.54 -3.59
CA MET A 72 -1.58 -1.75 -3.86
C MET A 72 -0.70 -1.54 -5.09
N HIS A 73 0.51 -2.10 -5.03
CA HIS A 73 1.51 -1.98 -6.08
C HIS A 73 1.95 -3.35 -6.55
N PHE A 74 1.96 -3.57 -7.87
CA PHE A 74 2.51 -4.77 -8.49
C PHE A 74 3.62 -4.40 -9.44
N ASP A 75 4.78 -5.03 -9.25
CA ASP A 75 5.94 -4.88 -10.12
C ASP A 75 6.25 -6.20 -10.82
N VAL A 76 6.43 -6.14 -12.13
CA VAL A 76 6.94 -7.24 -12.96
C VAL A 76 8.34 -6.83 -13.43
N SER A 77 9.36 -7.53 -12.92
CA SER A 77 10.76 -7.21 -13.24
C SER A 77 11.06 -7.47 -14.71
N ASP A 78 10.94 -8.74 -15.14
CA ASP A 78 11.33 -9.17 -16.47
C ASP A 78 10.11 -9.41 -17.35
N LEU A 79 10.00 -8.68 -18.47
CA LEU A 79 8.94 -8.84 -19.46
C LEU A 79 9.55 -9.06 -20.84
N TYR A 80 9.38 -10.26 -21.41
CA TYR A 80 9.93 -10.59 -22.74
C TYR A 80 9.08 -11.65 -23.46
N PRO A 81 9.11 -11.70 -24.81
CA PRO A 81 8.38 -12.71 -25.58
C PRO A 81 8.79 -14.14 -25.19
N GLY A 82 7.79 -15.00 -24.95
CA GLY A 82 8.02 -16.40 -24.57
C GLY A 82 8.43 -16.60 -23.10
N MET A 83 8.28 -15.58 -22.25
CA MET A 83 8.44 -15.73 -20.80
C MET A 83 7.44 -16.72 -20.21
N MET A 84 7.79 -17.33 -19.07
CA MET A 84 6.82 -18.08 -18.28
C MET A 84 5.76 -17.14 -17.73
N THR A 85 4.52 -17.63 -17.59
CA THR A 85 3.44 -16.87 -16.97
C THR A 85 3.87 -16.42 -15.58
N TYR A 86 3.93 -15.11 -15.39
CA TYR A 86 4.18 -14.49 -14.11
C TYR A 86 2.86 -14.42 -13.33
N THR A 87 2.92 -14.75 -12.04
CA THR A 87 1.77 -14.65 -11.14
C THR A 87 2.24 -14.12 -9.81
N ASP A 88 1.68 -12.99 -9.41
CA ASP A 88 1.85 -12.42 -8.09
C ASP A 88 0.49 -12.34 -7.39
N SER A 89 0.45 -12.56 -6.08
CA SER A 89 -0.79 -12.60 -5.32
C SER A 89 -0.63 -12.01 -3.93
N VAL A 90 -1.69 -11.33 -3.50
CA VAL A 90 -1.79 -10.68 -2.19
C VAL A 90 -2.99 -11.27 -1.46
N SER A 91 -2.83 -11.57 -0.17
CA SER A 91 -3.89 -12.15 0.66
C SER A 91 -4.66 -11.05 1.39
N VAL A 92 -5.97 -11.05 1.25
CA VAL A 92 -6.88 -10.10 1.91
C VAL A 92 -7.67 -10.86 2.97
N LYS A 93 -7.63 -10.40 4.22
CA LYS A 93 -8.33 -11.04 5.34
C LYS A 93 -9.37 -10.11 5.94
N ASN A 94 -10.60 -10.60 6.02
CA ASN A 94 -11.65 -9.88 6.74
C ASN A 94 -11.55 -10.20 8.23
N LYS A 95 -11.28 -9.19 9.06
CA LYS A 95 -11.29 -9.30 10.53
C LYS A 95 -12.58 -8.80 11.17
N GLY A 96 -13.46 -8.20 10.38
CA GLY A 96 -14.78 -7.75 10.81
C GLY A 96 -15.72 -8.90 11.13
N GLU A 97 -16.82 -8.55 11.79
CA GLU A 97 -17.89 -9.50 12.15
C GLU A 97 -18.90 -9.72 11.02
N THR A 98 -18.88 -8.87 9.99
CA THR A 98 -19.80 -8.91 8.83
C THR A 98 -19.07 -9.22 7.53
N HIS A 99 -19.81 -9.49 6.45
CA HIS A 99 -19.22 -9.75 5.13
C HIS A 99 -18.62 -8.46 4.58
N ALA A 100 -17.42 -8.54 3.99
CA ALA A 100 -16.79 -7.43 3.29
C ALA A 100 -16.91 -7.62 1.77
N GLU A 101 -17.25 -6.55 1.05
CA GLU A 101 -17.22 -6.48 -0.40
C GLU A 101 -15.90 -5.86 -0.85
N LEU A 102 -15.20 -6.54 -1.76
CA LEU A 102 -13.90 -6.12 -2.28
C LEU A 102 -14.05 -5.60 -3.71
N SER A 103 -13.57 -4.38 -3.94
CA SER A 103 -13.51 -3.77 -5.26
C SER A 103 -12.13 -3.16 -5.51
N TYR A 104 -11.79 -2.94 -6.78
CA TYR A 104 -10.51 -2.36 -7.16
C TYR A 104 -10.67 -1.41 -8.35
N GLU A 105 -9.79 -0.41 -8.38
CA GLU A 105 -9.66 0.55 -9.48
C GLU A 105 -8.18 0.68 -9.85
N ILE A 106 -7.88 0.78 -11.15
CA ILE A 106 -6.53 1.04 -11.63
C ILE A 106 -6.28 2.54 -11.59
N VAL A 107 -5.30 2.97 -10.79
CA VAL A 107 -4.92 4.38 -10.64
C VAL A 107 -3.91 4.77 -11.70
N SER A 108 -2.87 3.95 -11.86
CA SER A 108 -1.84 4.16 -12.86
C SER A 108 -1.15 2.85 -13.24
N TYR A 109 -0.54 2.82 -14.42
CA TYR A 109 0.41 1.79 -14.77
C TYR A 109 1.59 2.38 -15.55
N THR A 110 2.75 1.76 -15.44
CA THR A 110 3.97 2.11 -16.15
C THR A 110 4.46 0.89 -16.92
N ILE A 111 4.73 1.03 -18.21
CA ILE A 111 5.28 -0.03 -19.05
C ILE A 111 6.54 0.52 -19.72
N PHE A 112 7.68 -0.15 -19.50
CA PHE A 112 8.99 0.26 -20.03
C PHE A 112 9.30 1.75 -19.79
N GLY A 113 9.01 2.23 -18.58
CA GLY A 113 9.25 3.62 -18.16
C GLY A 113 8.20 4.64 -18.64
N VAL A 114 7.22 4.25 -19.46
CA VAL A 114 6.12 5.13 -19.89
C VAL A 114 4.95 4.99 -18.94
N LYS A 115 4.63 6.05 -18.19
CA LYS A 115 3.55 6.10 -17.21
C LYS A 115 2.24 6.54 -17.85
N TYR A 116 1.16 5.84 -17.52
CA TYR A 116 -0.23 6.16 -17.84
C TYR A 116 -1.01 6.25 -16.53
N GLU A 117 -1.73 7.36 -16.34
CA GLU A 117 -2.47 7.62 -15.11
C GLU A 117 -3.88 8.13 -15.42
N VAL A 118 -4.82 7.86 -14.50
CA VAL A 118 -6.17 8.44 -14.57
C VAL A 118 -6.03 9.96 -14.55
N GLY A 119 -6.37 10.61 -15.66
CA GLY A 119 -6.18 12.04 -15.79
C GLY A 119 -7.16 12.82 -14.92
N ASN A 120 -6.68 13.81 -14.16
CA ASN A 120 -7.52 14.72 -13.37
C ASN A 120 -8.64 15.42 -14.18
N SER A 121 -8.51 15.48 -15.50
CA SER A 121 -9.48 16.07 -16.43
C SER A 121 -10.56 15.10 -16.93
N GLY A 122 -10.55 13.83 -16.50
CA GLY A 122 -11.56 12.83 -16.88
C GLY A 122 -11.44 12.25 -18.30
N ILE A 123 -10.30 12.43 -18.96
CA ILE A 123 -10.07 11.95 -20.35
C ILE A 123 -9.69 10.46 -20.38
N LEU A 124 -9.04 9.96 -19.32
CA LEU A 124 -8.65 8.55 -19.15
C LEU A 124 -9.28 8.04 -17.86
N THR A 125 -10.15 7.03 -17.97
CA THR A 125 -10.78 6.36 -16.82
C THR A 125 -10.04 5.08 -16.44
N SER A 126 -10.25 4.58 -15.21
CA SER A 126 -9.75 3.27 -14.77
C SER A 126 -10.15 2.13 -15.72
N ASN A 127 -11.34 2.21 -16.31
CA ASN A 127 -11.79 1.24 -17.30
C ASN A 127 -11.03 1.36 -18.63
N ASP A 128 -10.66 2.56 -19.07
CA ASP A 128 -9.85 2.76 -20.28
C ASP A 128 -8.43 2.20 -20.08
N LEU A 129 -7.84 2.43 -18.90
CA LEU A 129 -6.54 1.84 -18.55
C LEU A 129 -6.61 0.31 -18.54
N LYS A 130 -7.68 -0.27 -17.98
CA LYS A 130 -7.92 -1.71 -18.00
C LYS A 130 -8.08 -2.24 -19.42
N GLN A 131 -8.82 -1.57 -20.29
CA GLN A 131 -8.98 -1.97 -21.69
C GLN A 131 -7.67 -1.88 -22.47
N SER A 132 -6.89 -0.83 -22.23
CA SER A 132 -5.57 -0.65 -22.83
C SER A 132 -4.63 -1.79 -22.45
N LEU A 133 -4.55 -2.14 -21.16
CA LEU A 133 -3.77 -3.27 -20.66
C LEU A 133 -4.18 -4.65 -21.23
N LEU A 134 -5.41 -4.79 -21.73
CA LEU A 134 -5.92 -6.02 -22.32
C LEU A 134 -5.68 -6.12 -23.84
N ASN A 135 -5.72 -4.98 -24.54
CA ASN A 135 -5.85 -4.93 -26.00
C ASN A 135 -4.68 -4.28 -26.74
N ASP A 136 -3.95 -3.36 -26.10
CA ASP A 136 -2.98 -2.52 -26.81
C ASP A 136 -1.58 -3.16 -26.88
N TYR A 137 -1.35 -4.20 -26.07
CA TYR A 137 -0.06 -4.85 -25.89
C TYR A 137 -0.08 -6.31 -26.35
N PRO A 138 1.07 -6.85 -26.79
CA PRO A 138 1.19 -8.25 -27.22
C PRO A 138 1.18 -9.23 -26.03
N PHE A 139 1.47 -8.75 -24.82
CA PHE A 139 1.31 -9.51 -23.58
C PHE A 139 -0.11 -9.35 -23.01
N LYS A 140 -0.57 -10.37 -22.30
CA LYS A 140 -1.86 -10.39 -21.61
C LYS A 140 -1.66 -10.19 -20.12
N THR A 141 -2.33 -9.18 -19.58
CA THR A 141 -2.40 -8.92 -18.15
C THR A 141 -3.82 -9.22 -17.66
N ALA A 142 -3.94 -9.92 -16.53
CA ALA A 142 -5.22 -10.22 -15.92
C ALA A 142 -5.11 -10.01 -14.41
N ILE A 143 -6.02 -9.21 -13.87
CA ILE A 143 -6.18 -9.01 -12.44
C ILE A 143 -7.41 -9.80 -12.00
N THR A 144 -7.20 -10.77 -11.12
CA THR A 144 -8.22 -11.73 -10.69
C THR A 144 -8.40 -11.70 -9.17
N LEU A 145 -9.66 -11.71 -8.74
CA LEU A 145 -10.05 -11.91 -7.34
C LEU A 145 -10.59 -13.33 -7.19
N SER A 146 -10.22 -14.03 -6.12
CA SER A 146 -10.81 -15.34 -5.80
C SER A 146 -12.30 -15.22 -5.47
N SER A 147 -12.68 -14.18 -4.72
CA SER A 147 -14.05 -13.83 -4.41
C SER A 147 -14.17 -12.31 -4.24
N ASN A 148 -15.28 -11.73 -4.68
CA ASN A 148 -15.62 -10.33 -4.40
C ASN A 148 -16.23 -10.14 -3.00
N ILE A 149 -16.62 -11.22 -2.33
CA ILE A 149 -17.18 -11.20 -0.98
C ILE A 149 -16.27 -12.02 -0.07
N ILE A 150 -15.78 -11.38 1.00
CA ILE A 150 -14.91 -12.00 2.01
C ILE A 150 -15.76 -12.25 3.25
N SER A 151 -15.93 -13.53 3.61
CA SER A 151 -16.65 -13.93 4.81
C SER A 151 -15.91 -13.49 6.08
N PRO A 152 -16.60 -13.32 7.22
CA PRO A 152 -15.93 -13.00 8.48
C PRO A 152 -14.81 -14.00 8.81
N ASN A 153 -13.63 -13.50 9.17
CA ASN A 153 -12.43 -14.29 9.46
C ASN A 153 -11.88 -15.15 8.30
N SER A 154 -12.38 -14.99 7.07
CA SER A 154 -11.82 -15.67 5.89
C SER A 154 -10.72 -14.84 5.24
N THR A 155 -9.88 -15.54 4.47
CA THR A 155 -8.83 -14.95 3.65
C THR A 155 -9.13 -15.25 2.19
N GLU A 156 -9.13 -14.23 1.36
CA GLU A 156 -9.23 -14.32 -0.10
C GLU A 156 -7.94 -13.83 -0.75
N SER A 157 -7.73 -14.15 -2.02
CA SER A 157 -6.54 -13.74 -2.77
C SER A 157 -6.87 -12.81 -3.93
N PHE A 158 -6.03 -11.81 -4.08
CA PHE A 158 -6.00 -10.88 -5.19
C PHE A 158 -4.74 -11.18 -6.00
N SER A 159 -4.86 -11.50 -7.29
CA SER A 159 -3.70 -11.93 -8.09
C SER A 159 -3.56 -11.14 -9.39
N LEU A 160 -2.31 -10.79 -9.73
CA LEU A 160 -1.92 -10.29 -11.04
C LEU A 160 -1.26 -11.43 -11.82
N VAL A 161 -1.78 -11.70 -13.01
CA VAL A 161 -1.23 -12.67 -13.97
C VAL A 161 -0.76 -11.93 -15.20
N VAL A 162 0.48 -12.17 -15.61
CA VAL A 162 1.04 -11.62 -16.85
C VAL A 162 1.63 -12.74 -17.69
N SER A 163 1.27 -12.79 -18.97
CA SER A 163 1.83 -13.76 -19.91
C SER A 163 2.13 -13.10 -21.26
N TRP A 164 3.24 -13.48 -21.87
CA TRP A 164 3.59 -13.07 -23.22
C TRP A 164 4.01 -14.29 -24.03
N PRO A 165 3.15 -14.80 -24.93
CA PRO A 165 3.54 -15.88 -25.83
C PRO A 165 4.65 -15.41 -26.78
N TYR A 166 5.40 -16.35 -27.35
CA TYR A 166 6.43 -16.02 -28.34
C TYR A 166 5.82 -15.41 -29.63
N ASP A 167 4.62 -15.86 -29.98
CA ASP A 167 3.82 -15.38 -31.10
C ASP A 167 2.45 -14.99 -30.53
N SER A 168 2.16 -13.69 -30.51
CA SER A 168 0.88 -13.14 -30.06
C SER A 168 -0.17 -13.07 -31.19
N GLY A 169 0.19 -13.46 -32.41
CA GLY A 169 -0.60 -13.36 -33.63
C GLY A 169 -0.40 -12.05 -34.41
N ASP A 170 0.55 -11.20 -33.99
CA ASP A 170 0.89 -9.92 -34.62
C ASP A 170 2.42 -9.72 -34.62
N ASP A 171 3.09 -10.29 -35.62
CA ASP A 171 4.55 -10.33 -35.74
C ASP A 171 5.22 -8.93 -35.68
N GLU A 172 4.57 -7.91 -36.23
CA GLU A 172 5.09 -6.54 -36.22
C GLU A 172 5.08 -5.96 -34.80
N LYS A 173 4.00 -6.18 -34.04
CA LYS A 173 3.92 -5.75 -32.64
C LYS A 173 4.87 -6.54 -31.76
N ASP A 174 4.95 -7.86 -31.93
CA ASP A 174 5.86 -8.70 -31.14
C ASP A 174 7.32 -8.27 -31.34
N THR A 175 7.72 -7.97 -32.58
CA THR A 175 9.06 -7.48 -32.88
C THR A 175 9.31 -6.09 -32.26
N LEU A 176 8.36 -5.17 -32.40
CA LEU A 176 8.48 -3.81 -31.86
C LEU A 176 8.61 -3.81 -30.33
N TRP A 177 7.71 -4.50 -29.65
CA TRP A 177 7.68 -4.54 -28.20
C TRP A 177 8.80 -5.41 -27.64
N GLY A 178 9.19 -6.49 -28.32
CA GLY A 178 10.35 -7.30 -27.96
C GLY A 178 11.66 -6.52 -28.03
N THR A 179 11.83 -5.68 -29.05
CA THR A 179 13.00 -4.79 -29.17
C THR A 179 12.99 -3.74 -28.06
N LYS A 180 11.84 -3.10 -27.80
CA LYS A 180 11.70 -2.14 -26.69
C LYS A 180 11.99 -2.78 -25.33
N ALA A 181 11.53 -4.01 -25.12
CA ALA A 181 11.82 -4.75 -23.91
C ALA A 181 13.33 -4.95 -23.74
N TYR A 182 14.00 -5.44 -24.79
CA TYR A 182 15.46 -5.62 -24.78
C TYR A 182 16.20 -4.32 -24.45
N ASP A 183 15.91 -3.24 -25.19
CA ASP A 183 16.55 -1.94 -25.01
C ASP A 183 16.34 -1.39 -23.59
N TYR A 184 15.11 -1.55 -23.06
CA TYR A 184 14.78 -1.08 -21.71
C TYR A 184 15.54 -1.84 -20.63
N HIS A 185 15.62 -3.18 -20.72
CA HIS A 185 16.38 -3.98 -19.74
C HIS A 185 17.88 -3.69 -19.81
N GLU A 186 18.43 -3.41 -21.00
CA GLU A 186 19.84 -3.06 -21.15
C GLU A 186 20.17 -1.71 -20.47
N LEU A 187 19.28 -0.73 -20.61
CA LEU A 187 19.44 0.61 -20.02
C LEU A 187 19.07 0.66 -18.53
N HIS A 188 18.13 -0.19 -18.10
CA HIS A 188 17.51 -0.16 -16.78
C HIS A 188 17.37 -1.57 -16.17
N PRO A 189 18.48 -2.28 -15.88
CA PRO A 189 18.44 -3.66 -15.41
C PRO A 189 17.79 -3.84 -14.03
N ASP A 190 17.76 -2.77 -13.21
CA ASP A 190 17.21 -2.81 -11.86
C ASP A 190 15.76 -2.29 -11.76
N LEU A 191 15.18 -1.79 -12.86
CA LEU A 191 13.83 -1.23 -12.86
C LEU A 191 12.81 -2.25 -13.38
N PRO A 192 11.59 -2.25 -12.82
CA PRO A 192 10.53 -3.12 -13.32
C PRO A 192 10.12 -2.74 -14.74
N SER A 193 9.81 -3.76 -15.55
CA SER A 193 9.24 -3.62 -16.88
C SER A 193 7.79 -3.16 -16.85
N ILE A 194 7.00 -3.69 -15.92
CA ILE A 194 5.62 -3.27 -15.67
C ILE A 194 5.48 -2.92 -14.20
N SER A 195 4.85 -1.79 -13.93
CA SER A 195 4.51 -1.35 -12.59
C SER A 195 3.06 -0.88 -12.57
N ILE A 196 2.20 -1.49 -11.76
CA ILE A 196 0.75 -1.20 -11.71
C ILE A 196 0.40 -0.74 -10.32
N GLU A 197 -0.30 0.40 -10.24
CA GLU A 197 -0.85 0.96 -9.01
C GLU A 197 -2.37 0.82 -9.02
N LEU A 198 -2.89 0.18 -7.98
CA LEU A 198 -4.29 -0.14 -7.80
C LEU A 198 -4.79 0.51 -6.52
N LYS A 199 -6.00 1.05 -6.54
CA LYS A 199 -6.75 1.41 -5.35
C LYS A 199 -7.70 0.26 -5.05
N VAL A 200 -7.52 -0.37 -3.91
CA VAL A 200 -8.39 -1.44 -3.42
C VAL A 200 -9.32 -0.85 -2.37
N VAL A 201 -10.63 -1.06 -2.54
CA VAL A 201 -11.66 -0.57 -1.62
C VAL A 201 -12.39 -1.76 -1.05
N ALA A 202 -12.38 -1.85 0.28
CA ALA A 202 -13.11 -2.86 1.02
C ALA A 202 -14.20 -2.21 1.87
N THR A 203 -15.44 -2.61 1.65
CA THR A 203 -16.62 -2.07 2.34
C THR A 203 -17.34 -3.19 3.10
N GLN A 204 -17.58 -3.00 4.40
CA GLN A 204 -18.43 -3.93 5.15
C GLN A 204 -19.89 -3.77 4.73
N LYS A 205 -20.55 -4.89 4.43
CA LYS A 205 -21.97 -4.93 4.13
C LYS A 205 -22.73 -5.15 5.44
N ASN A 206 -23.17 -4.04 6.05
CA ASN A 206 -24.16 -4.10 7.13
C ASN A 206 -25.46 -4.68 6.55
N ASN A 207 -25.82 -5.86 7.04
CA ASN A 207 -27.04 -6.57 6.68
C ASN A 207 -28.23 -6.04 7.50
#